data_AF-A0A0G0Z807-F1
#
_entry.id   AF-A0A0G0Z807-F1
#
_cell.length_a   1.000
_cell.length_b   1.000
_cell.length_c   1.000
_cell.angle_alpha   90.00
_cell.angle_beta   90.00
_cell.angle_gamma   90.00
#
_symmetry.space_group_name_H-M   'P 1'
#
loop_
_entity.id
_entity.type
_entity.pdbx_description
1 polymer ?
#
loop_
_entity_poly.entity_id
_entity_poly.type
_entity_poly.pdbx_seq_one_letter_code
_entity_poly.pdbx_strand_id
1 'polypeptide(L)'
;MKLGKNKRLSKIVLLTTLVIIGWLVFEIIVKGFNVVNEQYGIDPMFFLTILIISEIFFNIGIILMILGSGIIKLRLNHIFNLDFQNVTFENELVYTGFTLNRIAAFVPPAYLLVSGWDKLPPLISSLLFVELSIVLLIASIPLEFNRIFNRKKVIIRNVKISDLEDILEVDNDRYGDISKEVTATGEMMGKRIENSKEWFFVADMDGKVKGILSLMPTNKGIKDFTSWEDSTDNGTLDTTFDSNGRYVYGVALTTSPDVRGLELVDRLFAAAGRKLIAERKKMAYFSGRMPDFHKFRQEMTPEEYYSKRIIKDGKEVALDPQIRMYESFGLEKVRLVENGFVGDKESGNYGVLFKATNPFYSFPFPKFWGWLFEKAATNQFLLKLILGGK
;
A
#
# COMPACT_ATOMS: atom_id res chain seq x y z
N MET A 1 -6.94 32.24 -18.50
CA MET A 1 -5.72 31.71 -19.16
C MET A 1 -5.43 30.23 -18.83
N LYS A 2 -6.42 29.32 -18.93
CA LYS A 2 -6.23 27.87 -18.61
C LYS A 2 -6.88 26.87 -19.59
N LEU A 3 -7.54 27.32 -20.67
CA LEU A 3 -8.13 26.43 -21.69
C LEU A 3 -7.20 26.12 -22.88
N GLY A 4 -6.10 26.87 -23.05
CA GLY A 4 -5.18 26.71 -24.19
C GLY A 4 -4.13 25.59 -24.06
N LYS A 5 -3.77 25.18 -22.82
CA LYS A 5 -2.77 24.11 -22.60
C LYS A 5 -3.31 22.70 -22.93
N ASN A 6 -4.60 22.46 -22.67
CA ASN A 6 -5.22 21.13 -22.86
C ASN A 6 -5.38 20.72 -24.32
N LYS A 7 -5.74 21.64 -25.23
CA LYS A 7 -5.82 21.36 -26.68
C LYS A 7 -4.45 21.11 -27.33
N ARG A 8 -3.38 21.65 -26.74
CA ARG A 8 -2.01 21.46 -27.23
C ARG A 8 -1.51 20.07 -26.88
N LEU A 9 -1.76 19.61 -25.65
CA LEU A 9 -1.36 18.29 -25.18
C LEU A 9 -2.09 17.17 -25.93
N SER A 10 -3.40 17.29 -26.16
CA SER A 10 -4.17 16.29 -26.91
C SER A 10 -3.73 16.17 -28.37
N LYS A 11 -3.38 17.29 -29.01
CA LYS A 11 -2.81 17.30 -30.37
C LYS A 11 -1.41 16.70 -30.42
N ILE A 12 -0.57 16.96 -29.41
CA ILE A 12 0.78 16.38 -29.33
C ILE A 12 0.67 14.88 -29.21
N VAL A 13 -0.12 14.36 -28.26
CA VAL A 13 -0.29 12.90 -28.06
C VAL A 13 -0.78 12.21 -29.33
N LEU A 14 -1.83 12.73 -29.99
CA LEU A 14 -2.35 12.17 -31.23
C LEU A 14 -1.30 12.18 -32.36
N LEU A 15 -0.51 13.24 -32.46
CA LEU A 15 0.56 13.34 -33.47
C LEU A 15 1.68 12.33 -33.19
N THR A 16 2.07 12.14 -31.93
CA THR A 16 3.09 11.15 -31.56
C THR A 16 2.62 9.73 -31.88
N THR A 17 1.37 9.39 -31.56
CA THR A 17 0.78 8.07 -31.88
C THR A 17 0.77 7.81 -33.38
N LEU A 18 0.35 8.78 -34.19
CA LEU A 18 0.35 8.66 -35.65
C LEU A 18 1.75 8.51 -36.24
N VAL A 19 2.75 9.18 -35.66
CA VAL A 19 4.16 9.06 -36.09
C VAL A 19 4.72 7.67 -35.75
N ILE A 20 4.43 7.14 -34.56
CA ILE A 20 4.91 5.81 -34.13
C ILE A 20 4.28 4.71 -35.00
N ILE A 21 2.96 4.76 -35.21
CA ILE A 21 2.25 3.80 -36.08
C ILE A 21 2.75 3.91 -37.52
N GLY A 22 2.88 5.13 -38.04
CA GLY A 22 3.38 5.38 -39.39
C GLY A 22 4.81 4.86 -39.58
N TRP A 23 5.69 5.03 -38.58
CA TRP A 23 7.06 4.52 -38.61
C TRP A 23 7.14 3.00 -38.56
N LEU A 24 6.35 2.35 -37.70
CA LEU A 24 6.28 0.88 -37.62
C LEU A 24 5.75 0.26 -38.92
N VAL A 25 4.70 0.84 -39.49
CA VAL A 25 4.16 0.43 -40.78
C VAL A 25 5.19 0.65 -41.90
N PHE A 26 5.91 1.78 -41.89
CA PHE A 26 6.98 2.07 -42.83
C PHE A 26 8.14 1.06 -42.73
N GLU A 27 8.62 0.74 -41.54
CA GLU A 27 9.67 -0.26 -41.31
C GLU A 27 9.27 -1.65 -41.81
N ILE A 28 8.02 -2.07 -41.55
CA ILE A 28 7.48 -3.36 -42.03
C ILE A 28 7.37 -3.37 -43.56
N ILE A 29 6.91 -2.28 -44.17
CA ILE A 29 6.79 -2.15 -45.63
C ILE A 29 8.17 -2.10 -46.30
N VAL A 30 9.14 -1.38 -45.73
CA VAL A 30 10.47 -1.15 -46.32
C VAL A 30 11.39 -2.34 -46.16
N LYS A 31 11.42 -2.96 -44.96
CA LYS A 31 12.28 -4.13 -44.72
C LYS A 31 11.65 -5.45 -45.16
N GLY A 32 10.34 -5.47 -45.35
CA GLY A 32 9.59 -6.64 -45.76
C GLY A 32 9.30 -7.60 -44.60
N PHE A 33 8.11 -8.18 -44.61
CA PHE A 33 7.59 -9.08 -43.56
C PHE A 33 8.55 -10.24 -43.25
N ASN A 34 9.18 -10.83 -44.27
CA ASN A 34 10.05 -11.99 -44.10
C ASN A 34 11.34 -11.64 -43.34
N VAL A 35 11.91 -10.45 -43.56
CA VAL A 35 13.14 -10.00 -42.89
C VAL A 35 12.89 -9.73 -41.41
N VAL A 36 11.72 -9.19 -41.06
CA VAL A 36 11.32 -8.97 -39.67
C VAL A 36 11.13 -10.30 -38.94
N ASN A 37 10.50 -11.28 -39.58
CA ASN A 37 10.34 -12.63 -39.01
C ASN A 37 11.70 -13.32 -38.80
N GLU A 38 12.57 -13.30 -39.80
CA GLU A 38 13.89 -13.93 -39.73
C GLU A 38 14.82 -13.27 -38.70
N GLN A 39 14.76 -11.94 -38.57
CA GLN A 39 15.65 -11.20 -37.68
C GLN A 39 15.20 -11.23 -36.21
N TYR A 40 13.89 -11.21 -35.96
CA TYR A 40 13.34 -11.05 -34.61
C TYR A 40 12.60 -12.28 -34.08
N GLY A 41 12.30 -13.27 -34.94
CA GLY A 41 11.54 -14.47 -34.57
C GLY A 41 10.08 -14.19 -34.22
N ILE A 42 9.53 -13.08 -34.74
CA ILE A 42 8.16 -12.62 -34.48
C ILE A 42 7.41 -12.63 -35.80
N ASP A 43 6.24 -13.28 -35.85
CA ASP A 43 5.34 -13.17 -36.99
C ASP A 43 4.83 -11.72 -37.11
N PRO A 44 5.23 -10.97 -38.15
CA PRO A 44 4.90 -9.56 -38.23
C PRO A 44 3.41 -9.32 -38.51
N MET A 45 2.71 -10.27 -39.14
CA MET A 45 1.26 -10.16 -39.36
C MET A 45 0.49 -10.32 -38.05
N PHE A 46 0.89 -11.28 -37.22
CA PHE A 46 0.31 -11.48 -35.90
C PHE A 46 0.61 -10.29 -34.97
N PHE A 47 1.85 -9.79 -34.97
CA PHE A 47 2.23 -8.62 -34.19
C PHE A 47 1.47 -7.35 -34.60
N LEU A 48 1.35 -7.09 -35.92
CA LEU A 48 0.58 -5.96 -36.44
C LEU A 48 -0.91 -6.08 -36.07
N THR A 49 -1.46 -7.29 -36.14
CA THR A 49 -2.84 -7.57 -35.72
C THR A 49 -3.05 -7.26 -34.24
N ILE A 50 -2.14 -7.72 -33.37
CA ILE A 50 -2.15 -7.41 -31.94
C ILE A 50 -2.07 -5.90 -31.69
N LEU A 51 -1.17 -5.21 -32.39
CA LEU A 51 -0.97 -3.77 -32.23
C LEU A 51 -2.23 -2.98 -32.64
N ILE A 52 -2.84 -3.32 -33.78
CA ILE A 52 -4.06 -2.69 -34.26
C ILE A 52 -5.22 -2.94 -33.29
N ILE A 53 -5.40 -4.19 -32.83
CA ILE A 53 -6.45 -4.55 -31.87
C ILE A 53 -6.24 -3.78 -30.56
N SER A 54 -5.01 -3.76 -30.04
CA SER A 54 -4.61 -2.97 -28.87
C SER A 54 -5.01 -1.50 -29.03
N GLU A 55 -4.61 -0.87 -30.13
CA GLU A 55 -4.86 0.56 -30.35
C GLU A 55 -6.37 0.86 -30.46
N ILE A 56 -7.16 -0.03 -31.07
CA ILE A 56 -8.62 0.09 -31.12
C ILE A 56 -9.21 0.03 -29.70
N PHE A 57 -8.81 -0.95 -28.88
CA PHE A 57 -9.30 -1.08 -27.51
C PHE A 57 -8.84 0.08 -26.60
N PHE A 58 -7.62 0.59 -26.80
CA PHE A 58 -7.10 1.76 -26.09
C PHE A 58 -7.96 3.00 -26.36
N ASN A 59 -8.27 3.26 -27.63
CA ASN A 59 -9.10 4.40 -28.05
C ASN A 59 -10.56 4.27 -27.61
N ILE A 60 -11.16 3.07 -27.72
CA ILE A 60 -12.49 2.78 -27.15
C ILE A 60 -12.48 3.05 -25.64
N GLY A 61 -11.43 2.62 -24.94
CA GLY A 61 -11.26 2.83 -23.51
C GLY A 61 -11.28 4.31 -23.11
N ILE A 62 -10.54 5.15 -23.84
CA ILE A 62 -10.53 6.61 -23.62
C ILE A 62 -11.90 7.22 -23.86
N ILE A 63 -12.59 6.83 -24.94
CA ILE A 63 -13.92 7.35 -25.28
C ILE A 63 -14.92 7.04 -24.15
N LEU A 64 -14.92 5.81 -23.66
CA LEU A 64 -15.80 5.37 -22.56
C LEU A 64 -15.48 6.09 -21.24
N MET A 65 -14.19 6.31 -20.93
CA MET A 65 -13.77 7.10 -19.77
C MET A 65 -14.22 8.56 -19.86
N ILE A 66 -14.10 9.20 -21.03
CA ILE A 66 -14.54 10.59 -21.25
C ILE A 66 -16.06 10.69 -21.12
N LEU A 67 -16.80 9.75 -21.70
CA LEU A 67 -18.27 9.71 -21.63
C LEU A 67 -18.77 9.54 -20.20
N GLY A 68 -18.23 8.56 -19.47
CA GLY A 68 -18.64 8.31 -18.09
C GLY A 68 -18.18 9.39 -17.10
N SER A 69 -17.10 10.14 -17.41
CA SER A 69 -16.65 11.26 -16.57
C SER A 69 -17.59 12.49 -16.60
N GLY A 70 -18.54 12.54 -17.54
CA GLY A 70 -19.45 13.68 -17.72
C GLY A 70 -18.79 14.96 -18.24
N ILE A 71 -17.46 14.96 -18.49
CA ILE A 71 -16.69 16.13 -18.95
C ILE A 71 -17.09 16.55 -20.37
N ILE A 72 -17.51 15.60 -21.22
CA ILE A 72 -17.99 15.84 -22.59
C ILE A 72 -19.24 14.99 -22.84
N LYS A 73 -20.38 15.64 -23.16
CA LYS A 73 -21.59 14.95 -23.65
C LYS A 73 -21.45 14.63 -25.15
N LEU A 74 -20.71 13.57 -25.47
CA LEU A 74 -20.70 12.99 -26.82
C LEU A 74 -21.97 12.13 -26.98
N ARG A 75 -22.88 12.51 -27.89
CA ARG A 75 -23.97 11.61 -28.31
C ARG A 75 -23.41 10.61 -29.31
N LEU A 76 -22.98 9.45 -28.83
CA LEU A 76 -22.68 8.31 -29.69
C LEU A 76 -23.99 7.62 -30.04
N ASN A 77 -24.56 7.95 -31.19
CA ASN A 77 -25.79 7.28 -31.59
C ASN A 77 -25.49 5.83 -32.00
N HIS A 78 -24.44 5.54 -32.78
CA HIS A 78 -24.13 4.18 -33.24
C HIS A 78 -22.61 3.90 -33.25
N ILE A 79 -22.19 2.80 -32.63
CA ILE A 79 -20.89 2.14 -32.86
C ILE A 79 -21.19 0.68 -33.20
N PHE A 80 -20.75 0.21 -34.37
CA PHE A 80 -20.85 -1.20 -34.81
C PHE A 80 -22.22 -1.88 -34.49
N ASN A 81 -23.34 -1.26 -34.89
CA ASN A 81 -24.72 -1.77 -34.71
C ASN A 81 -25.24 -1.89 -33.27
N LEU A 82 -24.58 -1.31 -32.27
CA LEU A 82 -25.09 -1.26 -30.90
C LEU A 82 -25.80 0.08 -30.63
N ASP A 83 -27.06 0.01 -30.16
CA ASP A 83 -27.86 1.18 -29.78
C ASP A 83 -27.62 1.53 -28.30
N PHE A 84 -26.98 2.67 -28.07
CA PHE A 84 -26.64 3.17 -26.74
C PHE A 84 -27.63 4.22 -26.22
N GLN A 85 -28.74 4.50 -26.91
CA GLN A 85 -29.67 5.57 -26.54
C GLN A 85 -30.32 5.39 -25.16
N ASN A 86 -30.36 4.15 -24.64
CA ASN A 86 -31.00 3.81 -23.36
C ASN A 86 -30.02 3.31 -22.28
N VAL A 87 -28.71 3.51 -22.47
CA VAL A 87 -27.67 2.99 -21.56
C VAL A 87 -27.22 4.12 -20.62
N THR A 88 -27.89 4.26 -19.47
CA THR A 88 -27.44 5.16 -18.39
C THR A 88 -26.51 4.41 -17.43
N PHE A 89 -25.21 4.47 -17.67
CA PHE A 89 -24.19 3.84 -16.81
C PHE A 89 -22.98 4.76 -16.62
N GLU A 90 -23.17 5.89 -15.93
CA GLU A 90 -22.09 6.88 -15.72
C GLU A 90 -20.83 6.26 -15.08
N ASN A 91 -20.98 5.31 -14.16
CA ASN A 91 -19.85 4.71 -13.44
C ASN A 91 -19.25 3.48 -14.14
N GLU A 92 -20.08 2.56 -14.64
CA GLU A 92 -19.56 1.31 -15.25
C GLU A 92 -18.86 1.56 -16.59
N LEU A 93 -19.22 2.62 -17.31
CA LEU A 93 -18.54 3.01 -18.56
C LEU A 93 -17.11 3.49 -18.30
N VAL A 94 -16.85 4.21 -17.21
CA VAL A 94 -15.48 4.62 -16.84
C VAL A 94 -14.65 3.40 -16.45
N TYR A 95 -15.21 2.49 -15.65
CA TYR A 95 -14.52 1.26 -15.25
C TYR A 95 -14.24 0.34 -16.44
N THR A 96 -15.21 0.17 -17.33
CA THR A 96 -15.06 -0.60 -18.56
C THR A 96 -14.01 0.04 -19.46
N GLY A 97 -14.07 1.35 -19.65
CA GLY A 97 -13.12 2.09 -20.46
C GLY A 97 -11.69 2.01 -19.93
N PHE A 98 -11.52 2.18 -18.62
CA PHE A 98 -10.24 2.04 -17.95
C PHE A 98 -9.68 0.61 -18.03
N THR A 99 -10.53 -0.40 -17.87
CA THR A 99 -10.14 -1.81 -17.94
C THR A 99 -9.71 -2.18 -19.36
N LEU A 100 -10.46 -1.76 -20.38
CA LEU A 100 -10.08 -1.95 -21.78
C LEU A 100 -8.78 -1.25 -22.13
N ASN A 101 -8.58 -0.02 -21.65
CA ASN A 101 -7.34 0.73 -21.84
C ASN A 101 -6.14 0.01 -21.19
N ARG A 102 -6.32 -0.54 -19.98
CA ARG A 102 -5.31 -1.37 -19.32
C ARG A 102 -5.03 -2.67 -20.06
N ILE A 103 -6.04 -3.41 -20.52
CA ILE A 103 -5.80 -4.65 -21.25
C ILE A 103 -5.04 -4.36 -22.55
N ALA A 104 -5.47 -3.35 -23.31
CA ALA A 104 -4.81 -2.91 -24.53
C ALA A 104 -3.35 -2.52 -24.31
N ALA A 105 -3.06 -1.70 -23.30
CA ALA A 105 -1.70 -1.22 -23.01
C ALA A 105 -0.73 -2.33 -22.59
N PHE A 106 -1.23 -3.48 -22.14
CA PHE A 106 -0.40 -4.61 -21.68
C PHE A 106 -0.18 -5.67 -22.76
N VAL A 107 -1.08 -5.82 -23.72
CA VAL A 107 -1.05 -6.94 -24.67
C VAL A 107 0.19 -6.91 -25.60
N PRO A 108 0.55 -5.79 -26.26
CA PRO A 108 1.75 -5.75 -27.09
C PRO A 108 3.07 -5.90 -26.29
N PRO A 109 3.28 -5.21 -25.15
CA PRO A 109 4.49 -5.42 -24.34
C PRO A 109 4.59 -6.81 -23.73
N ALA A 110 3.48 -7.40 -23.27
CA ALA A 110 3.47 -8.76 -22.72
C ALA A 110 3.78 -9.82 -23.78
N TYR A 111 3.23 -9.66 -25.00
CA TYR A 111 3.60 -10.52 -26.13
C TYR A 111 5.10 -10.42 -26.43
N LEU A 112 5.67 -9.21 -26.46
CA LEU A 112 7.10 -9.00 -26.72
C LEU A 112 8.03 -9.50 -25.60
N LEU A 113 7.59 -9.44 -24.34
CA LEU A 113 8.31 -10.05 -23.21
C LEU A 113 8.39 -11.57 -23.33
N VAL A 114 7.32 -12.22 -23.80
CA VAL A 114 7.28 -13.68 -24.05
C VAL A 114 8.07 -14.06 -25.30
N SER A 115 8.06 -13.22 -26.34
CA SER A 115 8.75 -13.47 -27.61
C SER A 115 10.25 -13.14 -27.58
N GLY A 116 10.73 -12.43 -26.55
CA GLY A 116 12.16 -12.17 -26.30
C GLY A 116 12.55 -10.70 -26.45
N TRP A 117 12.33 -9.92 -25.38
CA TRP A 117 12.63 -8.49 -25.26
C TRP A 117 14.02 -8.08 -25.76
N ASP A 118 15.04 -8.89 -25.48
CA ASP A 118 16.45 -8.62 -25.82
C ASP A 118 16.73 -8.71 -27.32
N LYS A 119 15.78 -9.21 -28.12
CA LYS A 119 15.91 -9.31 -29.57
C LYS A 119 15.44 -8.04 -30.28
N LEU A 120 14.79 -7.10 -29.59
CA LEU A 120 14.21 -5.92 -30.22
C LEU A 120 15.26 -4.86 -30.61
N PRO A 121 15.03 -4.09 -31.69
CA PRO A 121 15.83 -2.91 -32.01
C PRO A 121 15.89 -1.93 -30.84
N PRO A 122 17.05 -1.31 -30.52
CA PRO A 122 17.22 -0.42 -29.36
C PRO A 122 16.20 0.73 -29.28
N LEU A 123 15.76 1.25 -30.43
CA LEU A 123 14.76 2.32 -30.51
C LEU A 123 13.39 1.83 -30.06
N ILE A 124 12.99 0.62 -30.47
CA ILE A 124 11.69 0.02 -30.16
C ILE A 124 11.64 -0.39 -28.69
N SER A 125 12.70 -1.03 -28.18
CA SER A 125 12.79 -1.38 -26.76
C SER A 125 12.80 -0.13 -25.86
N SER A 126 13.45 0.96 -26.28
CA SER A 126 13.43 2.23 -25.55
C SER A 126 12.05 2.89 -25.55
N LEU A 127 11.33 2.88 -26.67
CA LEU A 127 9.96 3.40 -26.77
C LEU A 127 8.99 2.60 -25.90
N LEU A 128 9.05 1.27 -25.98
CA LEU A 128 8.25 0.36 -25.13
C LEU A 128 8.58 0.54 -23.65
N PHE A 129 9.84 0.74 -23.30
CA PHE A 129 10.26 1.02 -21.92
C PHE A 129 9.68 2.34 -21.41
N VAL A 130 9.66 3.38 -22.24
CA VAL A 130 9.04 4.66 -21.91
C VAL A 130 7.53 4.52 -21.74
N GLU A 131 6.86 3.80 -22.63
CA GLU A 131 5.42 3.50 -22.51
C GLU A 131 5.12 2.70 -21.24
N LEU A 132 5.87 1.63 -20.95
CA LEU A 132 5.72 0.84 -19.73
C LEU A 132 5.95 1.71 -18.48
N SER A 133 6.95 2.59 -18.52
CA SER A 133 7.29 3.50 -17.42
C SER A 133 6.20 4.54 -17.19
N ILE A 134 5.61 5.10 -18.25
CA ILE A 134 4.48 6.02 -18.17
C ILE A 134 3.24 5.28 -17.66
N VAL A 135 2.99 4.05 -18.10
CA VAL A 135 1.88 3.22 -17.62
C VAL A 135 2.03 2.85 -16.15
N LEU A 136 3.24 2.46 -15.72
CA LEU A 136 3.55 2.21 -14.31
C LEU A 136 3.44 3.49 -13.48
N LEU A 137 3.87 4.63 -14.03
CA LEU A 137 3.70 5.94 -13.39
C LEU A 137 2.22 6.30 -13.24
N ILE A 138 1.40 6.12 -14.28
CA ILE A 138 -0.04 6.39 -14.24
C ILE A 138 -0.76 5.39 -13.33
N ALA A 139 -0.39 4.11 -13.35
CA ALA A 139 -0.94 3.08 -12.46
C ALA A 139 -0.55 3.29 -10.99
N SER A 140 0.54 4.01 -10.73
CA SER A 140 0.98 4.41 -9.40
C SER A 140 0.45 5.79 -8.97
N ILE A 141 -0.19 6.54 -9.88
CA ILE A 141 -1.09 7.63 -9.49
C ILE A 141 -2.30 6.97 -8.82
N PRO A 142 -2.62 7.28 -7.55
CA PRO A 142 -3.82 6.80 -6.90
C PRO A 142 -5.04 7.19 -7.74
N LEU A 143 -5.79 6.21 -8.26
CA LEU A 143 -7.08 6.44 -8.89
C LEU A 143 -8.08 6.81 -7.80
N GLU A 144 -8.00 8.05 -7.36
CA GLU A 144 -8.92 8.64 -6.40
C GLU A 144 -10.20 9.12 -7.10
N PHE A 145 -10.90 8.22 -7.79
CA PHE A 145 -12.27 8.51 -8.27
C PHE A 145 -13.35 8.15 -7.24
N ASN A 146 -13.04 7.30 -6.26
CA ASN A 146 -13.88 7.11 -5.07
C ASN A 146 -13.92 8.36 -4.15
N ARG A 147 -13.22 9.45 -4.50
CA ARG A 147 -13.02 10.63 -3.67
C ARG A 147 -14.13 11.68 -3.76
N ILE A 148 -15.15 11.48 -4.60
CA ILE A 148 -16.25 12.44 -4.81
C ILE A 148 -17.42 12.24 -3.82
N PHE A 149 -17.53 11.08 -3.15
CA PHE A 149 -18.61 10.84 -2.18
C PHE A 149 -18.09 10.67 -0.75
N ASN A 150 -18.07 11.80 -0.04
CA ASN A 150 -18.33 11.97 1.39
C ASN A 150 -17.72 10.93 2.37
N ARG A 151 -16.39 10.73 2.35
CA ARG A 151 -15.67 10.21 3.52
C ARG A 151 -14.89 11.34 4.18
N LYS A 152 -14.96 11.42 5.52
CA LYS A 152 -14.06 12.28 6.32
C LYS A 152 -12.62 12.07 5.88
N LYS A 153 -11.89 13.15 5.64
CA LYS A 153 -10.55 13.09 5.05
C LYS A 153 -9.56 12.62 6.12
N VAL A 154 -9.11 11.37 6.02
CA VAL A 154 -8.02 10.84 6.87
C VAL A 154 -6.67 11.30 6.31
N ILE A 155 -5.87 11.97 7.14
CA ILE A 155 -4.50 12.40 6.83
C ILE A 155 -3.54 11.69 7.79
N ILE A 156 -2.58 10.94 7.24
CA ILE A 156 -1.48 10.41 8.04
C ILE A 156 -0.34 11.43 8.06
N ARG A 157 0.12 11.82 9.25
CA ARG A 157 1.20 12.78 9.44
C ARG A 157 2.00 12.45 10.69
N ASN A 158 3.19 13.06 10.82
CA ASN A 158 3.92 13.02 12.07
C ASN A 158 3.16 13.76 13.18
N VAL A 159 3.38 13.31 14.41
CA VAL A 159 2.82 13.89 15.63
C VAL A 159 3.37 15.30 15.89
N LYS A 160 2.56 16.11 16.56
CA LYS A 160 2.92 17.42 17.11
C LYS A 160 2.59 17.41 18.61
N ILE A 161 3.27 18.25 19.38
CA ILE A 161 2.97 18.40 20.81
C ILE A 161 1.53 18.87 21.06
N SER A 162 0.96 19.66 20.14
CA SER A 162 -0.44 20.09 20.18
C SER A 162 -1.44 18.94 20.05
N ASP A 163 -1.01 17.76 19.59
CA ASP A 163 -1.87 16.59 19.47
C ASP A 163 -1.99 15.81 20.79
N LEU A 164 -1.24 16.20 21.84
CA LEU A 164 -1.14 15.43 23.09
C LEU A 164 -2.50 15.11 23.71
N GLU A 165 -3.39 16.10 23.79
CA GLU A 165 -4.73 15.91 24.39
C GLU A 165 -5.57 14.90 23.59
N ASP A 166 -5.61 15.02 22.26
CA ASP A 166 -6.32 14.06 21.41
C ASP A 166 -5.72 12.66 21.51
N ILE A 167 -4.39 12.54 21.64
CA ILE A 167 -3.70 11.26 21.78
C ILE A 167 -4.07 10.60 23.10
N LEU A 168 -4.12 11.36 24.20
CA LEU A 168 -4.55 10.86 25.51
C LEU A 168 -6.03 10.44 25.48
N GLU A 169 -6.89 11.15 24.75
CA GLU A 169 -8.28 10.74 24.53
C GLU A 169 -8.35 9.39 23.81
N VAL A 170 -7.62 9.22 22.70
CA VAL A 170 -7.56 7.96 21.95
C VAL A 170 -7.03 6.79 22.78
N ASP A 171 -6.01 7.03 23.62
CA ASP A 171 -5.44 6.01 24.49
C ASP A 171 -6.40 5.63 25.62
N ASN A 172 -7.03 6.63 26.26
CA ASN A 172 -8.00 6.42 27.33
C ASN A 172 -9.29 5.73 26.84
N ASP A 173 -9.79 6.06 25.65
CA ASP A 173 -10.93 5.37 25.03
C ASP A 173 -10.68 3.86 24.86
N ARG A 174 -9.41 3.46 24.70
CA ARG A 174 -9.04 2.07 24.48
C ARG A 174 -8.66 1.34 25.77
N TYR A 175 -7.94 2.00 26.66
CA TYR A 175 -7.28 1.39 27.83
C TYR A 175 -7.80 1.87 29.18
N GLY A 176 -8.56 2.97 29.23
CA GLY A 176 -9.04 3.59 30.47
C GLY A 176 -9.88 2.66 31.34
N ASP A 177 -10.66 1.78 30.71
CA ASP A 177 -11.47 0.76 31.40
C ASP A 177 -10.68 -0.53 31.72
N ILE A 178 -9.49 -0.71 31.16
CA ILE A 178 -8.68 -1.93 31.30
C ILE A 178 -7.81 -1.84 32.57
N SER A 179 -7.00 -0.79 32.70
CA SER A 179 -6.26 -0.48 33.93
C SER A 179 -5.60 0.90 33.82
N LYS A 180 -5.54 1.63 34.94
CA LYS A 180 -4.70 2.84 35.04
C LYS A 180 -3.22 2.54 34.87
N GLU A 181 -2.80 1.31 35.18
CA GLU A 181 -1.40 0.87 35.08
C GLU A 181 -0.94 0.71 33.61
N VAL A 182 -1.87 0.52 32.67
CA VAL A 182 -1.56 0.37 31.24
C VAL A 182 -1.89 1.62 30.41
N THR A 183 -2.49 2.65 31.01
CA THR A 183 -2.88 3.89 30.32
C THR A 183 -1.71 4.87 30.36
N ALA A 184 -1.36 5.47 29.21
CA ALA A 184 -0.25 6.40 29.17
C ALA A 184 -0.56 7.72 29.92
N THR A 185 0.39 8.18 30.73
CA THR A 185 0.28 9.49 31.38
C THR A 185 0.61 10.62 30.38
N GLY A 186 0.12 11.83 30.65
CA GLY A 186 0.45 13.00 29.83
C GLY A 186 1.95 13.30 29.78
N GLU A 187 2.66 13.11 30.88
CA GLU A 187 4.11 13.25 30.95
C GLU A 187 4.83 12.21 30.08
N MET A 188 4.44 10.94 30.21
CA MET A 188 5.00 9.84 29.41
C MET A 188 4.77 10.07 27.91
N MET A 189 3.55 10.44 27.53
CA MET A 189 3.21 10.68 26.13
C MET A 189 3.91 11.95 25.59
N GLY A 190 4.04 13.00 26.41
CA GLY A 190 4.82 14.19 26.07
C GLY A 190 6.28 13.87 25.77
N LYS A 191 6.93 13.08 26.64
CA LYS A 191 8.30 12.57 26.43
C LYS A 191 8.42 11.72 25.17
N ARG A 192 7.46 10.81 24.95
CA ARG A 192 7.41 10.00 23.74
C ARG A 192 7.34 10.85 22.48
N ILE A 193 6.48 11.88 22.46
CA ILE A 193 6.35 12.82 21.34
C ILE A 193 7.68 13.57 21.11
N GLU A 194 8.33 14.02 22.18
CA GLU A 194 9.62 14.71 22.11
C GLU A 194 10.71 13.82 21.51
N ASN A 195 10.86 12.60 22.04
CA ASN A 195 11.94 11.68 21.70
C ASN A 195 11.74 11.02 20.32
N SER A 196 10.51 10.66 19.95
CA SER A 196 10.24 9.87 18.74
C SER A 196 9.41 10.57 17.67
N LYS A 197 9.32 11.91 17.69
CA LYS A 197 8.48 12.72 16.76
C LYS A 197 8.51 12.27 15.30
N GLU A 198 9.70 12.00 14.77
CA GLU A 198 9.93 11.57 13.38
C GLU A 198 9.39 10.17 13.08
N TRP A 199 9.26 9.34 14.11
CA TRP A 199 8.83 7.93 14.10
C TRP A 199 7.46 7.73 14.75
N PHE A 200 6.77 8.80 15.09
CA PHE A 200 5.44 8.78 15.68
C PHE A 200 4.45 9.41 14.70
N PHE A 201 3.53 8.59 14.21
CA PHE A 201 2.51 8.92 13.25
C PHE A 201 1.12 9.02 13.89
N VAL A 202 0.33 9.96 13.40
CA VAL A 202 -1.07 10.14 13.79
C VAL A 202 -1.97 10.06 12.55
N ALA A 203 -3.15 9.48 12.74
CA ALA A 203 -4.26 9.54 11.79
C ALA A 203 -5.17 10.71 12.19
N ASP A 204 -5.03 11.81 11.48
CA ASP A 204 -5.80 13.05 11.67
C ASP A 204 -7.07 12.98 10.81
N MET A 205 -8.22 13.22 11.45
CA MET A 205 -9.52 13.28 10.81
C MET A 205 -10.18 14.62 11.15
N ASP A 206 -10.28 15.49 10.15
CA ASP A 206 -10.88 16.82 10.28
C ASP A 206 -10.28 17.65 11.45
N GLY A 207 -8.96 17.52 11.65
CA GLY A 207 -8.22 18.26 12.68
C GLY A 207 -8.16 17.56 14.04
N LYS A 208 -8.75 16.38 14.20
CA LYS A 208 -8.72 15.58 15.43
C LYS A 208 -7.96 14.27 15.24
N VAL A 209 -7.06 13.93 16.16
CA VAL A 209 -6.37 12.62 16.10
C VAL A 209 -7.33 11.49 16.45
N LYS A 210 -7.36 10.46 15.60
CA LYS A 210 -8.21 9.27 15.72
C LYS A 210 -7.44 7.96 15.70
N GLY A 211 -6.11 8.03 15.57
CA GLY A 211 -5.25 6.87 15.69
C GLY A 211 -3.78 7.27 15.76
N ILE A 212 -2.98 6.41 16.36
CA ILE A 212 -1.57 6.61 16.64
C ILE A 212 -0.76 5.37 16.31
N LEU A 213 0.46 5.57 15.82
CA LEU A 213 1.50 4.55 15.75
C LEU A 213 2.83 5.19 16.14
N SER A 214 3.33 4.85 17.32
CA SER A 214 4.64 5.29 17.81
C SER A 214 5.68 4.20 17.61
N LEU A 215 6.79 4.56 16.98
CA LEU A 215 7.92 3.68 16.74
C LEU A 215 9.20 4.27 17.33
N MET A 216 10.18 3.42 17.61
CA MET A 216 11.46 3.79 18.18
C MET A 216 12.60 3.06 17.45
N PRO A 217 13.43 3.76 16.68
CA PRO A 217 14.71 3.24 16.22
C PRO A 217 15.58 2.75 17.38
N THR A 218 16.20 1.59 17.23
CA THR A 218 17.02 0.96 18.26
C THR A 218 18.04 0.00 17.67
N ASN A 219 19.07 -0.34 18.45
CA ASN A 219 20.01 -1.42 18.15
C ASN A 219 19.79 -2.65 19.02
N LYS A 220 18.79 -2.64 19.93
CA LYS A 220 18.36 -3.82 20.68
C LYS A 220 17.96 -4.95 19.71
N GLY A 221 18.52 -6.12 19.94
CA GLY A 221 18.21 -7.33 19.20
C GLY A 221 16.95 -8.01 19.75
N ILE A 222 16.45 -8.99 19.01
CA ILE A 222 15.20 -9.68 19.34
C ILE A 222 15.17 -10.34 20.73
N LYS A 223 16.33 -10.72 21.27
CA LYS A 223 16.46 -11.33 22.60
C LYS A 223 16.41 -10.32 23.74
N ASP A 224 16.67 -9.05 23.45
CA ASP A 224 16.80 -7.98 24.45
C ASP A 224 15.42 -7.38 24.82
N PHE A 225 14.37 -7.70 24.05
CA PHE A 225 13.00 -7.29 24.36
C PHE A 225 12.39 -8.30 25.36
N THR A 226 12.53 -8.01 26.65
CA THR A 226 12.09 -8.86 27.76
C THR A 226 10.82 -8.39 28.46
N SER A 227 10.51 -7.10 28.40
CA SER A 227 9.26 -6.49 28.86
C SER A 227 8.98 -5.23 28.05
N TRP A 228 7.74 -4.76 27.99
CA TRP A 228 7.43 -3.49 27.32
C TRP A 228 8.10 -2.31 28.04
N GLU A 229 8.11 -2.34 29.36
CA GLU A 229 8.69 -1.34 30.26
C GLU A 229 10.20 -1.17 30.00
N ASP A 230 10.97 -2.26 30.03
CA ASP A 230 12.42 -2.22 29.77
C ASP A 230 12.74 -1.86 28.32
N SER A 231 11.85 -2.21 27.40
CA SER A 231 12.03 -1.96 25.97
C SER A 231 11.81 -0.50 25.61
N THR A 232 11.10 0.27 26.44
CA THR A 232 10.59 1.59 26.09
C THR A 232 10.87 2.67 27.14
N ASP A 233 11.66 2.37 28.17
CA ASP A 233 11.83 3.23 29.36
C ASP A 233 10.48 3.61 29.98
N ASN A 234 9.64 2.60 30.24
CA ASN A 234 8.26 2.79 30.67
C ASN A 234 7.47 3.72 29.73
N GLY A 235 7.70 3.60 28.42
CA GLY A 235 7.02 4.37 27.39
C GLY A 235 7.56 5.78 27.11
N THR A 236 8.59 6.26 27.83
CA THR A 236 9.19 7.60 27.65
C THR A 236 10.25 7.65 26.54
N LEU A 237 10.94 6.53 26.30
CA LEU A 237 12.00 6.35 25.30
C LEU A 237 13.29 7.16 25.56
N ASP A 238 13.52 7.64 26.78
CA ASP A 238 14.62 8.56 27.11
C ASP A 238 16.02 7.98 26.84
N THR A 239 16.22 6.67 27.04
CA THR A 239 17.52 6.00 26.85
C THR A 239 17.51 4.96 25.75
N THR A 240 16.33 4.48 25.37
CA THR A 240 16.14 3.39 24.42
C THR A 240 16.05 3.86 22.97
N PHE A 241 15.75 5.15 22.74
CA PHE A 241 15.74 5.74 21.41
C PHE A 241 17.16 5.95 20.87
N ASP A 242 17.44 5.37 19.70
CA ASP A 242 18.70 5.57 18.99
C ASP A 242 18.39 5.89 17.52
N SER A 243 18.54 7.14 17.11
CA SER A 243 18.26 7.59 15.73
C SER A 243 19.00 6.78 14.66
N ASN A 244 20.19 6.25 14.99
CA ASN A 244 21.03 5.44 14.11
C ASN A 244 20.75 3.93 14.23
N GLY A 245 19.79 3.55 15.07
CA GLY A 245 19.36 2.17 15.30
C GLY A 245 19.06 1.45 13.99
N ARG A 246 19.61 0.24 13.82
CA ARG A 246 19.36 -0.58 12.61
C ARG A 246 17.99 -1.23 12.62
N TYR A 247 17.37 -1.34 13.79
CA TYR A 247 16.05 -1.90 14.01
C TYR A 247 15.07 -0.80 14.41
N VAL A 248 13.79 -1.14 14.41
CA VAL A 248 12.71 -0.29 14.91
C VAL A 248 11.84 -1.12 15.85
N TYR A 249 11.46 -0.58 17.00
CA TYR A 249 10.51 -1.20 17.91
C TYR A 249 9.19 -0.43 17.90
N GLY A 250 8.07 -1.14 17.80
CA GLY A 250 6.73 -0.57 17.93
C GLY A 250 6.34 -0.38 19.38
N VAL A 251 6.18 0.89 19.77
CA VAL A 251 5.92 1.30 21.16
C VAL A 251 4.43 1.24 21.47
N ALA A 252 3.61 1.79 20.58
CA ALA A 252 2.16 1.86 20.75
C ALA A 252 1.44 1.94 19.40
N LEU A 253 0.30 1.25 19.29
CA LEU A 253 -0.61 1.29 18.16
C LEU A 253 -2.04 1.31 18.71
N THR A 254 -2.73 2.43 18.53
CA THR A 254 -4.08 2.62 19.07
C THR A 254 -4.94 3.37 18.06
N THR A 255 -6.21 3.03 17.95
CA THR A 255 -7.19 3.75 17.12
C THR A 255 -8.45 3.95 17.92
N SER A 256 -9.11 5.09 17.75
CA SER A 256 -10.36 5.38 18.43
C SER A 256 -11.46 4.38 18.00
N PRO A 257 -12.31 3.91 18.92
CA PRO A 257 -13.33 2.90 18.62
C PRO A 257 -14.49 3.42 17.76
N ASP A 258 -14.63 4.74 17.59
CA ASP A 258 -15.69 5.42 16.84
C ASP A 258 -15.44 5.44 15.31
N VAL A 259 -14.25 5.05 14.86
CA VAL A 259 -13.78 5.15 13.46
C VAL A 259 -13.56 3.79 12.79
N ARG A 260 -14.37 2.78 13.14
CA ARG A 260 -14.27 1.43 12.54
C ARG A 260 -14.48 1.47 11.03
N GLY A 261 -13.73 0.65 10.30
CA GLY A 261 -13.87 0.51 8.84
C GLY A 261 -13.18 1.60 8.00
N LEU A 262 -12.37 2.46 8.61
CA LEU A 262 -11.57 3.48 7.91
C LEU A 262 -10.12 3.08 7.64
N GLU A 263 -9.76 1.82 7.92
CA GLU A 263 -8.43 1.27 7.60
C GLU A 263 -7.30 2.13 8.20
N LEU A 264 -7.54 2.75 9.37
CA LEU A 264 -6.57 3.65 10.00
C LEU A 264 -5.28 2.91 10.34
N VAL A 265 -5.41 1.69 10.82
CA VAL A 265 -4.29 0.82 11.15
C VAL A 265 -3.47 0.52 9.89
N ASP A 266 -4.12 0.16 8.77
CA ASP A 266 -3.45 -0.08 7.49
C ASP A 266 -2.68 1.14 7.00
N ARG A 267 -3.29 2.33 7.09
CA ARG A 267 -2.66 3.60 6.69
C ARG A 267 -1.48 3.97 7.58
N LEU A 268 -1.57 3.73 8.89
CA LEU A 268 -0.48 3.95 9.83
C LEU A 268 0.68 3.00 9.55
N PHE A 269 0.42 1.70 9.36
CA PHE A 269 1.45 0.72 8.97
C PHE A 269 2.08 1.05 7.61
N ALA A 270 1.31 1.53 6.64
CA ALA A 270 1.82 1.95 5.34
C ALA A 270 2.84 3.10 5.49
N ALA A 271 2.50 4.13 6.26
CA ALA A 271 3.39 5.26 6.51
C ALA A 271 4.64 4.86 7.31
N ALA A 272 4.48 4.02 8.32
CA ALA A 272 5.58 3.44 9.08
C ALA A 272 6.53 2.62 8.20
N GLY A 273 5.99 1.72 7.38
CA GLY A 273 6.76 0.89 6.45
C GLY A 273 7.50 1.75 5.42
N ARG A 274 6.87 2.80 4.88
CA ARG A 274 7.55 3.78 4.02
C ARG A 274 8.78 4.36 4.69
N LYS A 275 8.64 4.86 5.93
CA LYS A 275 9.76 5.47 6.66
C LYS A 275 10.84 4.44 6.96
N LEU A 276 10.47 3.26 7.45
CA LEU A 276 11.38 2.14 7.74
C LEU A 276 12.23 1.79 6.51
N ILE A 277 11.61 1.66 5.34
CA ILE A 277 12.29 1.35 4.08
C ILE A 277 13.17 2.53 3.64
N ALA A 278 12.65 3.75 3.66
CA ALA A 278 13.36 4.96 3.23
C ALA A 278 14.63 5.22 4.06
N GLU A 279 14.59 4.92 5.35
CA GLU A 279 15.70 5.06 6.32
C GLU A 279 16.58 3.80 6.40
N ARG A 280 16.39 2.82 5.49
CA ARG A 280 17.13 1.55 5.43
C ARG A 280 17.21 0.84 6.78
N LYS A 281 16.10 0.77 7.52
CA LYS A 281 16.04 -0.06 8.73
C LYS A 281 15.92 -1.52 8.33
N LYS A 282 16.61 -2.41 9.03
CA LYS A 282 16.72 -3.84 8.67
C LYS A 282 15.45 -4.61 8.99
N MET A 283 14.90 -4.39 10.18
CA MET A 283 13.74 -5.09 10.72
C MET A 283 12.96 -4.16 11.65
N ALA A 284 11.66 -4.42 11.80
CA ALA A 284 10.86 -3.91 12.90
C ALA A 284 10.47 -5.04 13.84
N TYR A 285 10.35 -4.73 15.13
CA TYR A 285 9.87 -5.60 16.19
C TYR A 285 8.65 -4.96 16.84
N PHE A 286 7.70 -5.77 17.28
CA PHE A 286 6.50 -5.30 17.97
C PHE A 286 6.19 -6.24 19.13
N SER A 287 5.73 -5.69 20.25
CA SER A 287 5.15 -6.48 21.33
C SER A 287 3.64 -6.31 21.33
N GLY A 288 2.90 -7.42 21.26
CA GLY A 288 1.45 -7.45 21.35
C GLY A 288 0.99 -8.09 22.66
N ARG A 289 -0.13 -7.61 23.21
CA ARG A 289 -0.84 -8.23 24.33
C ARG A 289 -1.60 -9.48 23.84
N MET A 290 -2.18 -10.22 24.77
CA MET A 290 -3.14 -11.31 24.51
C MET A 290 -4.45 -11.02 25.26
N PRO A 291 -5.20 -9.99 24.85
CA PRO A 291 -6.29 -9.43 25.67
C PRO A 291 -7.41 -10.42 25.97
N ASP A 292 -7.57 -11.49 25.17
CA ASP A 292 -8.62 -12.49 25.41
C ASP A 292 -8.13 -13.68 26.26
N PHE A 293 -6.85 -13.75 26.64
CA PHE A 293 -6.30 -14.91 27.36
C PHE A 293 -7.00 -15.17 28.71
N HIS A 294 -7.37 -14.13 29.44
CA HIS A 294 -8.10 -14.27 30.71
C HIS A 294 -9.39 -15.10 30.61
N LYS A 295 -10.02 -15.19 29.43
CA LYS A 295 -11.23 -15.99 29.17
C LYS A 295 -10.90 -17.48 29.08
N PHE A 296 -9.67 -17.84 28.74
CA PHE A 296 -9.22 -19.22 28.48
C PHE A 296 -8.21 -19.72 29.52
N ARG A 297 -7.76 -18.87 30.46
CA ARG A 297 -6.71 -19.19 31.44
C ARG A 297 -7.00 -20.39 32.36
N GLN A 298 -8.25 -20.84 32.46
CA GLN A 298 -8.63 -22.04 33.20
C GLN A 298 -8.57 -23.32 32.35
N GLU A 299 -8.55 -23.18 31.02
CA GLU A 299 -8.66 -24.27 30.06
C GLU A 299 -7.34 -24.53 29.31
N MET A 300 -6.48 -23.51 29.18
CA MET A 300 -5.25 -23.57 28.39
C MET A 300 -4.10 -22.88 29.12
N THR A 301 -2.88 -23.40 28.94
CA THR A 301 -1.68 -22.67 29.33
C THR A 301 -1.45 -21.46 28.40
N PRO A 302 -0.65 -20.46 28.82
CA PRO A 302 -0.27 -19.34 27.95
C PRO A 302 0.34 -19.79 26.62
N GLU A 303 1.18 -20.83 26.63
CA GLU A 303 1.84 -21.39 25.44
C GLU A 303 0.86 -22.08 24.49
N GLU A 304 -0.11 -22.80 25.05
CA GLU A 304 -1.19 -23.44 24.30
C GLU A 304 -2.08 -22.38 23.63
N TYR A 305 -2.49 -21.36 24.39
CA TYR A 305 -3.29 -20.25 23.88
C TYR A 305 -2.55 -19.47 22.79
N TYR A 306 -1.30 -19.11 23.04
CA TYR A 306 -0.40 -18.45 22.09
C TYR A 306 -0.29 -19.21 20.76
N SER A 307 -0.25 -20.55 20.82
CA SER A 307 -0.07 -21.41 19.64
C SER A 307 -1.39 -21.77 18.96
N LYS A 308 -2.54 -21.56 19.63
CA LYS A 308 -3.85 -22.01 19.16
C LYS A 308 -4.25 -21.30 17.86
N ARG A 309 -4.65 -22.11 16.88
CA ARG A 309 -5.23 -21.69 15.61
C ARG A 309 -6.71 -22.05 15.54
N ILE A 310 -7.48 -21.21 14.87
CA ILE A 310 -8.90 -21.43 14.57
C ILE A 310 -9.17 -21.15 13.10
N ILE A 311 -10.26 -21.70 12.57
CA ILE A 311 -10.73 -21.37 11.22
C ILE A 311 -11.68 -20.17 11.31
N LYS A 312 -11.34 -19.09 10.61
CA LYS A 312 -12.20 -17.93 10.42
C LYS A 312 -12.19 -17.52 8.95
N ASP A 313 -13.36 -17.35 8.36
CA ASP A 313 -13.52 -16.99 6.95
C ASP A 313 -12.74 -17.92 5.99
N GLY A 314 -12.72 -19.23 6.31
CA GLY A 314 -12.02 -20.26 5.54
C GLY A 314 -10.50 -20.26 5.68
N LYS A 315 -9.92 -19.45 6.59
CA LYS A 315 -8.48 -19.37 6.82
C LYS A 315 -8.12 -19.74 8.25
N GLU A 316 -6.96 -20.38 8.39
CA GLU A 316 -6.38 -20.68 9.69
C GLU A 316 -5.69 -19.44 10.27
N VAL A 317 -6.20 -18.95 11.40
CA VAL A 317 -5.76 -17.71 12.06
C VAL A 317 -5.53 -17.94 13.55
N ALA A 318 -4.75 -17.08 14.21
CA ALA A 318 -4.59 -17.12 15.66
C ALA A 318 -5.94 -16.96 16.40
N LEU A 319 -6.10 -17.66 17.53
CA LEU A 319 -7.27 -17.54 18.41
C LEU A 319 -7.41 -16.10 18.93
N ASP A 320 -6.32 -15.53 19.46
CA ASP A 320 -6.29 -14.17 20.00
C ASP A 320 -6.48 -13.11 18.89
N PRO A 321 -7.36 -12.12 19.09
CA PRO A 321 -7.64 -11.10 18.08
C PRO A 321 -6.45 -10.18 17.80
N GLN A 322 -5.59 -9.88 18.78
CA GLN A 322 -4.45 -9.01 18.58
C GLN A 322 -3.29 -9.73 17.90
N ILE A 323 -3.03 -11.00 18.25
CA ILE A 323 -2.08 -11.83 17.50
C ILE A 323 -2.52 -11.92 16.03
N ARG A 324 -3.80 -12.20 15.80
CA ARG A 324 -4.38 -12.27 14.45
C ARG A 324 -4.21 -10.96 13.68
N MET A 325 -4.44 -9.82 14.33
CA MET A 325 -4.24 -8.51 13.71
C MET A 325 -2.79 -8.34 13.22
N TYR A 326 -1.79 -8.58 14.07
CA TYR A 326 -0.38 -8.45 13.68
C TYR A 326 0.00 -9.42 12.55
N GLU A 327 -0.42 -10.68 12.62
CA GLU A 327 -0.19 -11.64 11.53
C GLU A 327 -0.85 -11.21 10.21
N SER A 328 -2.01 -10.56 10.25
CA SER A 328 -2.68 -10.04 9.04
C SER A 328 -1.89 -8.94 8.32
N PHE A 329 -1.01 -8.25 9.04
CA PHE A 329 -0.05 -7.28 8.48
C PHE A 329 1.27 -7.94 8.02
N GLY A 330 1.35 -9.26 8.02
CA GLY A 330 2.54 -10.02 7.61
C GLY A 330 3.65 -10.04 8.66
N LEU A 331 3.36 -9.68 9.91
CA LEU A 331 4.33 -9.82 10.99
C LEU A 331 4.45 -11.29 11.41
N GLU A 332 5.68 -11.77 11.52
CA GLU A 332 5.96 -13.11 11.99
C GLU A 332 5.95 -13.14 13.52
N LYS A 333 5.12 -14.02 14.08
CA LYS A 333 5.06 -14.31 15.51
C LYS A 333 6.31 -15.08 15.93
N VAL A 334 7.08 -14.56 16.87
CA VAL A 334 8.40 -15.11 17.22
C VAL A 334 8.39 -15.89 18.52
N ARG A 335 7.98 -15.25 19.62
CA ARG A 335 7.98 -15.90 20.94
C ARG A 335 6.97 -15.27 21.88
N LEU A 336 6.55 -16.07 22.84
CA LEU A 336 5.91 -15.61 24.06
C LEU A 336 6.98 -14.99 24.98
N VAL A 337 6.61 -13.91 25.67
CA VAL A 337 7.44 -13.18 26.61
C VAL A 337 6.69 -13.13 27.93
N GLU A 338 7.15 -13.91 28.90
CA GLU A 338 6.66 -13.83 30.28
C GLU A 338 7.01 -12.47 30.87
N ASN A 339 6.06 -11.85 31.57
CA ASN A 339 6.17 -10.45 32.04
C ASN A 339 6.42 -9.44 30.90
N GLY A 340 5.95 -9.78 29.69
CA GLY A 340 6.01 -8.89 28.53
C GLY A 340 5.20 -7.60 28.70
N PHE A 341 4.15 -7.63 29.52
CA PHE A 341 3.33 -6.47 29.88
C PHE A 341 2.96 -6.54 31.37
N VAL A 342 3.76 -5.93 32.24
CA VAL A 342 3.56 -6.07 33.69
C VAL A 342 2.29 -5.33 34.13
N GLY A 343 1.43 -6.00 34.89
CA GLY A 343 0.15 -5.43 35.36
C GLY A 343 -1.03 -5.69 34.42
N ASP A 344 -0.79 -6.23 33.22
CA ASP A 344 -1.86 -6.63 32.30
C ASP A 344 -2.49 -7.96 32.70
N LYS A 345 -3.49 -7.89 33.58
CA LYS A 345 -4.25 -9.05 34.08
C LYS A 345 -5.02 -9.79 32.99
N GLU A 346 -5.41 -9.11 31.91
CA GLU A 346 -6.13 -9.73 30.80
C GLU A 346 -5.25 -10.68 30.00
N SER A 347 -3.98 -10.30 29.81
CA SER A 347 -2.95 -11.13 29.16
C SER A 347 -2.19 -12.04 30.14
N GLY A 348 -2.49 -11.98 31.44
CA GLY A 348 -1.73 -12.71 32.46
C GLY A 348 -0.26 -12.28 32.57
N ASN A 349 0.02 -10.99 32.32
CA ASN A 349 1.36 -10.40 32.17
C ASN A 349 2.18 -10.88 30.97
N TYR A 350 1.63 -11.72 30.10
CA TYR A 350 2.36 -12.19 28.92
C TYR A 350 2.28 -11.19 27.76
N GLY A 351 3.38 -11.11 27.00
CA GLY A 351 3.44 -10.41 25.73
C GLY A 351 3.87 -11.36 24.61
N VAL A 352 3.57 -10.98 23.37
CA VAL A 352 3.98 -11.70 22.17
C VAL A 352 4.90 -10.82 21.35
N LEU A 353 6.11 -11.31 21.08
CA LEU A 353 7.07 -10.61 20.25
C LEU A 353 6.88 -11.00 18.78
N PHE A 354 6.76 -9.99 17.93
CA PHE A 354 6.64 -10.12 16.49
C PHE A 354 7.85 -9.49 15.79
N LYS A 355 8.13 -9.93 14.56
CA LYS A 355 9.12 -9.30 13.68
C LYS A 355 8.56 -9.06 12.28
N ALA A 356 8.98 -7.98 11.65
CA ALA A 356 8.81 -7.70 10.24
C ALA A 356 10.18 -7.43 9.61
N THR A 357 10.52 -8.15 8.55
CA THR A 357 11.77 -7.94 7.81
C THR A 357 11.56 -6.89 6.73
N ASN A 358 12.52 -5.98 6.54
CA ASN A 358 12.50 -5.09 5.38
C ASN A 358 13.01 -5.82 4.13
N PRO A 359 12.15 -6.16 3.16
CA PRO A 359 12.58 -6.87 1.96
C PRO A 359 13.44 -6.01 1.02
N PHE A 360 13.39 -4.68 1.17
CA PHE A 360 14.10 -3.71 0.34
C PHE A 360 15.40 -3.19 0.97
N TYR A 361 15.86 -3.79 2.09
CA TYR A 361 17.02 -3.30 2.84
C TYR A 361 18.29 -3.16 1.98
N SER A 362 18.57 -4.15 1.14
CA SER A 362 19.71 -4.19 0.23
C SER A 362 19.48 -3.46 -1.11
N PHE A 363 18.26 -2.97 -1.36
CA PHE A 363 17.91 -2.39 -2.66
C PHE A 363 18.47 -0.96 -2.79
N PRO A 364 18.83 -0.52 -4.01
CA PRO A 364 19.17 0.88 -4.26
C PRO A 364 17.89 1.75 -4.21
N PHE A 365 18.05 3.06 -4.00
CA PHE A 365 16.95 4.04 -3.97
C PHE A 365 15.84 3.75 -2.92
N PRO A 366 16.17 3.67 -1.61
CA PRO A 366 15.22 3.26 -0.56
C PRO A 366 13.97 4.16 -0.49
N LYS A 367 14.09 5.45 -0.80
CA LYS A 367 12.94 6.38 -0.83
C LYS A 367 11.90 6.00 -1.90
N PHE A 368 12.35 5.49 -3.05
CA PHE A 368 11.47 5.02 -4.12
C PHE A 368 10.71 3.76 -3.68
N TRP A 369 11.41 2.77 -3.13
CA TRP A 369 10.79 1.54 -2.62
C TRP A 369 9.84 1.78 -1.45
N GLY A 370 10.19 2.69 -0.54
CA GLY A 370 9.29 3.10 0.54
C GLY A 370 8.02 3.75 0.03
N TRP A 371 8.13 4.65 -0.96
CA TRP A 371 6.97 5.25 -1.62
C TRP A 371 6.10 4.20 -2.31
N LEU A 372 6.71 3.28 -3.06
CA LEU A 372 6.00 2.21 -3.76
C LEU A 372 5.28 1.28 -2.78
N PHE A 373 5.95 0.91 -1.67
CA PHE A 373 5.36 0.13 -0.59
C PHE A 373 4.12 0.82 -0.01
N GLU A 374 4.17 2.12 0.29
CA GLU A 374 3.02 2.86 0.82
C GLU A 374 1.82 2.85 -0.15
N LYS A 375 2.09 3.04 -1.45
CA LYS A 375 1.05 2.99 -2.49
C LYS A 375 0.46 1.60 -2.65
N ALA A 376 1.26 0.57 -2.47
CA ALA A 376 0.78 -0.80 -2.50
C ALA A 376 0.03 -1.19 -1.23
N ALA A 377 0.48 -0.75 -0.05
CA ALA A 377 -0.18 -1.04 1.22
C ALA A 377 -1.56 -0.40 1.33
N THR A 378 -1.73 0.78 0.73
CA THR A 378 -3.03 1.46 0.63
C THR A 378 -3.91 0.94 -0.53
N ASN A 379 -3.44 -0.06 -1.28
CA ASN A 379 -4.15 -0.65 -2.41
C ASN A 379 -3.88 -2.17 -2.49
N GLN A 380 -4.76 -2.97 -1.87
CA GLN A 380 -4.61 -4.43 -1.76
C GLN A 380 -4.31 -5.15 -3.09
N PHE A 381 -4.71 -4.59 -4.24
CA PHE A 381 -4.37 -5.12 -5.57
C PHE A 381 -2.88 -4.98 -5.88
N LEU A 382 -2.27 -3.84 -5.59
CA LEU A 382 -0.83 -3.59 -5.79
C LEU A 382 0.03 -4.37 -4.80
N LEU A 383 -0.44 -4.57 -3.56
CA LEU A 383 0.30 -5.36 -2.56
C LEU A 383 0.52 -6.82 -3.02
N LYS A 384 -0.53 -7.44 -3.59
CA LYS A 384 -0.47 -8.81 -4.15
C LYS A 384 0.48 -8.91 -5.35
N LEU A 385 0.61 -7.84 -6.13
CA LEU A 385 1.48 -7.79 -7.30
C LEU A 385 2.98 -7.68 -6.92
N ILE A 386 3.29 -6.89 -5.88
CA ILE A 386 4.68 -6.59 -5.47
C ILE A 386 5.29 -7.71 -4.62
N LEU A 387 4.52 -8.31 -3.73
CA LEU A 387 5.05 -9.30 -2.79
C LEU A 387 5.10 -10.74 -3.34
N GLY A 388 4.67 -10.94 -4.59
CA GLY A 388 4.55 -12.26 -5.21
C GLY A 388 3.46 -13.07 -4.50
N GLY A 389 2.25 -13.07 -5.07
CA GLY A 389 1.16 -13.89 -4.56
C GLY A 389 1.59 -15.35 -4.39
N LYS A 390 1.49 -15.85 -3.15
CA LYS A 390 1.24 -17.27 -2.90
C LYS A 390 -0.25 -17.50 -2.83
#